data_AF-C2G5C2-F1
#
_entry.id   AF-C2G5C2-F1
#
_cell.length_a   1.000
_cell.length_b   1.000
_cell.length_c   1.000
_cell.angle_alpha   90.00
_cell.angle_beta   90.00
_cell.angle_gamma   90.00
#
_symmetry.space_group_name_H-M   'P 1'
#
loop_
_entity.id
_entity.type
_entity.pdbx_description
1 polymer ?
#
loop_
_entity_poly.entity_id
_entity_poly.type
_entity_poly.pdbx_seq_one_letter_code
_entity_poly.pdbx_strand_id
1 'polypeptide(L)'
;MPSYNSDSILNANISLRKSFSDQSILILNALGNVDEVEAIMKLKSDSTMASQLKILQLKNVINNKISISLTELDAVAAEYDCEGERVAQMGNFVDNINASKSNKLILYSIVAGAATSIAGGIVKNDMWSDIIGIGGGVLGAGFGLATFNPKGRKVEFIHGRNLLRDVWHEKLESPNFPPFIWYMFTEKKFSNRGEKSLIQNMKERWLKYQFAGDTESADKSVIFSDGGQYLAEDLHNRATMLNQMQSATRTINQNISYLLLELDKLII
;
A
#
# COMPACT_ATOMS: atom_id res chain seq x y z
N MET A 1 -0.39 -25.66 -9.63
CA MET A 1 0.06 -24.25 -9.66
C MET A 1 0.52 -23.95 -11.07
N PRO A 2 0.19 -22.78 -11.65
CA PRO A 2 0.70 -22.40 -12.96
C PRO A 2 2.25 -22.44 -12.95
N SER A 3 2.86 -22.82 -14.07
CA SER A 3 4.31 -22.71 -14.24
C SER A 3 4.73 -21.26 -14.00
N TYR A 4 5.71 -21.00 -13.13
CA TYR A 4 6.18 -19.64 -12.83
C TYR A 4 7.24 -19.13 -13.82
N ASN A 5 7.61 -19.92 -14.83
CA ASN A 5 8.56 -19.49 -15.84
C ASN A 5 7.81 -18.87 -17.03
N SER A 6 7.62 -17.55 -16.98
CA SER A 6 6.90 -16.80 -18.01
C SER A 6 7.50 -16.98 -19.41
N ASP A 7 8.83 -17.00 -19.55
CA ASP A 7 9.46 -17.20 -20.86
C ASP A 7 9.19 -18.60 -21.44
N SER A 8 9.15 -19.63 -20.59
CA SER A 8 8.79 -20.99 -21.01
C SER A 8 7.32 -21.09 -21.44
N ILE A 9 6.41 -20.43 -20.70
CA ILE A 9 4.99 -20.35 -21.08
C ILE A 9 4.84 -19.65 -22.42
N LEU A 10 5.49 -18.51 -22.60
CA LEU A 10 5.40 -17.74 -23.85
C LEU A 10 5.97 -18.51 -25.03
N ASN A 11 7.08 -19.23 -24.84
CA ASN A 11 7.67 -20.06 -25.89
C ASN A 11 6.77 -21.25 -26.26
N ALA A 12 6.14 -21.89 -25.27
CA ALA A 12 5.18 -22.98 -25.52
C ALA A 12 3.94 -22.48 -26.28
N ASN A 13 3.57 -21.22 -26.12
CA ASN A 13 2.37 -20.61 -26.69
C ASN A 13 2.68 -19.59 -27.79
N ILE A 14 3.79 -19.77 -28.53
CA ILE A 14 4.26 -18.81 -29.54
C ILE A 14 3.23 -18.56 -30.67
N SER A 15 2.38 -19.54 -30.96
CA SER A 15 1.28 -19.44 -31.92
C SER A 15 0.26 -18.35 -31.56
N LEU A 16 0.03 -18.14 -30.25
CA LEU A 16 -0.95 -17.18 -29.74
C LEU A 16 -0.50 -15.73 -29.88
N ARG A 17 0.81 -15.46 -30.04
CA ARG A 17 1.37 -14.10 -30.19
C ARG A 17 0.87 -13.34 -31.42
N LYS A 18 0.24 -14.03 -32.37
CA LYS A 18 -0.42 -13.39 -33.52
C LYS A 18 -1.69 -12.64 -33.15
N SER A 19 -2.31 -13.00 -32.02
CA SER A 19 -3.62 -12.50 -31.60
C SER A 19 -3.62 -11.91 -30.19
N PHE A 20 -2.64 -12.28 -29.37
CA PHE A 20 -2.56 -11.89 -27.97
C PHE A 20 -1.21 -11.29 -27.63
N SER A 21 -1.22 -10.28 -26.75
CA SER A 21 0.01 -9.80 -26.11
C SER A 21 0.63 -10.86 -25.21
N ASP A 22 1.93 -10.72 -24.89
CA ASP A 22 2.60 -11.61 -23.94
C ASP A 22 1.88 -11.64 -22.57
N GLN A 23 1.40 -10.48 -22.10
CA GLN A 23 0.65 -10.39 -20.84
C GLN A 23 -0.66 -11.16 -20.91
N SER A 24 -1.40 -11.04 -22.01
CA SER A 24 -2.64 -11.79 -22.22
C SER A 24 -2.41 -13.30 -22.29
N ILE A 25 -1.35 -13.76 -22.95
CA ILE A 25 -0.98 -15.19 -22.97
C ILE A 25 -0.69 -15.68 -21.55
N LEU A 26 0.04 -14.89 -20.76
CA LEU A 26 0.35 -15.23 -19.37
C LEU A 26 -0.90 -15.26 -18.49
N ILE A 27 -1.86 -14.35 -18.69
CA ILE A 27 -3.15 -14.37 -17.99
C ILE A 27 -3.95 -15.61 -18.40
N LEU A 28 -4.09 -15.90 -19.69
CA LEU A 28 -4.78 -17.08 -20.20
C LEU A 28 -4.17 -18.38 -19.63
N ASN A 29 -2.85 -18.47 -19.57
CA ASN A 29 -2.17 -19.60 -18.95
C ASN A 29 -2.46 -19.71 -17.45
N ALA A 30 -2.42 -18.58 -16.72
CA ALA A 30 -2.71 -18.57 -15.29
C ALA A 30 -4.15 -18.96 -14.96
N LEU A 31 -5.10 -18.62 -15.84
CA LEU A 31 -6.51 -19.01 -15.74
C LEU A 31 -6.79 -20.43 -16.30
N GLY A 32 -5.79 -21.07 -16.90
CA GLY A 32 -5.95 -22.36 -17.57
C GLY A 32 -6.94 -22.30 -18.71
N ASN A 33 -6.84 -21.27 -19.56
CA ASN A 33 -7.72 -21.01 -20.71
C ASN A 33 -7.02 -21.09 -22.08
N VAL A 34 -5.75 -21.49 -22.11
CA VAL A 34 -4.95 -21.63 -23.34
C VAL A 34 -5.63 -22.59 -24.31
N ASP A 35 -6.02 -23.78 -23.84
CA ASP A 35 -6.61 -24.82 -24.67
C ASP A 35 -7.93 -24.37 -25.31
N GLU A 36 -8.78 -23.66 -24.55
CA GLU A 36 -10.03 -23.11 -25.04
C GLU A 36 -9.81 -22.05 -26.13
N VAL A 37 -8.79 -21.20 -25.98
CA VAL A 37 -8.43 -20.20 -26.99
C VAL A 37 -7.87 -20.87 -28.25
N GLU A 38 -7.00 -21.86 -28.11
CA GLU A 38 -6.49 -22.61 -29.26
C GLU A 38 -7.61 -23.33 -30.01
N ALA A 39 -8.58 -23.90 -29.30
CA ALA A 39 -9.74 -24.53 -29.89
C ALA A 39 -10.58 -23.51 -30.68
N ILE A 40 -10.78 -22.29 -30.15
CA ILE A 40 -11.45 -21.20 -30.88
C ILE A 40 -10.68 -20.88 -32.18
N MET A 41 -9.36 -20.75 -32.12
CA MET A 41 -8.54 -20.44 -33.30
C MET A 41 -8.66 -21.50 -34.40
N LYS A 42 -8.72 -22.79 -34.04
CA LYS A 42 -8.91 -23.90 -34.98
C LYS A 42 -10.31 -23.91 -35.60
N LEU A 43 -11.33 -23.56 -34.81
CA LEU A 43 -12.73 -23.56 -35.26
C LEU A 43 -13.09 -22.33 -36.11
N LYS A 44 -12.32 -21.22 -36.03
CA LYS A 44 -12.64 -19.96 -36.72
C LYS A 44 -12.75 -20.08 -38.24
N SER A 45 -12.02 -21.03 -38.86
CA SER A 45 -12.10 -21.26 -40.31
C SER A 45 -13.35 -22.05 -40.74
N ASP A 46 -14.09 -22.64 -39.79
CA ASP A 46 -15.29 -23.42 -40.06
C ASP A 46 -16.55 -22.59 -39.78
N SER A 47 -17.27 -22.24 -40.84
CA SER A 47 -18.48 -21.42 -40.79
C SER A 47 -19.76 -22.21 -40.46
N THR A 48 -19.66 -23.49 -40.09
CA THR A 48 -20.84 -24.28 -39.70
C THR A 48 -21.46 -23.76 -38.40
N MET A 49 -22.77 -23.93 -38.27
CA MET A 49 -23.51 -23.55 -37.06
C MET A 49 -23.00 -24.30 -35.82
N ALA A 50 -22.54 -25.54 -35.98
CA ALA A 50 -21.95 -26.33 -34.90
C ALA A 50 -20.64 -25.70 -34.39
N SER A 51 -19.75 -25.29 -35.30
CA SER A 51 -18.47 -24.64 -34.95
C SER A 51 -18.69 -23.26 -34.34
N GLN A 52 -19.64 -22.47 -34.85
CA GLN A 52 -20.04 -21.20 -34.24
C GLN A 52 -20.61 -21.39 -32.82
N LEU A 53 -21.49 -22.36 -32.61
CA LEU A 53 -22.01 -22.68 -31.28
C LEU A 53 -20.90 -23.10 -30.32
N LYS A 54 -19.94 -23.91 -30.79
CA LYS A 54 -18.82 -24.36 -29.97
C LYS A 54 -17.89 -23.20 -29.58
N ILE A 55 -17.63 -22.27 -30.50
CA ILE A 55 -16.88 -21.03 -30.20
C ILE A 55 -17.59 -20.24 -29.10
N LEU A 56 -18.91 -20.06 -29.16
CA LEU A 56 -19.68 -19.36 -28.13
C LEU A 56 -19.62 -20.06 -26.77
N GLN A 57 -19.66 -21.40 -26.73
CA GLN A 57 -19.50 -22.16 -25.50
C GLN A 57 -18.11 -21.97 -24.88
N LEU A 58 -17.05 -22.05 -25.68
CA LEU A 58 -15.67 -21.82 -25.23
C LEU A 58 -15.48 -20.38 -24.73
N LYS A 59 -16.05 -19.39 -25.43
CA LYS A 59 -16.06 -17.99 -24.99
C LYS A 59 -16.70 -17.86 -23.61
N ASN A 60 -17.83 -18.51 -23.37
CA ASN A 60 -18.52 -18.46 -22.09
C ASN A 60 -17.63 -19.05 -20.97
N VAL A 61 -16.96 -20.17 -21.22
CA VAL A 61 -16.01 -20.76 -20.26
C VAL A 61 -14.88 -19.79 -19.91
N ILE A 62 -14.26 -19.15 -20.91
CA ILE A 62 -13.19 -18.16 -20.70
C ILE A 62 -13.70 -16.96 -19.91
N ASN A 63 -14.83 -16.38 -20.34
CA ASN A 63 -15.44 -15.21 -19.69
C ASN A 63 -15.82 -15.48 -18.23
N ASN A 64 -16.30 -16.69 -17.91
CA ASN A 64 -16.61 -17.06 -16.52
C ASN A 64 -15.35 -17.08 -15.64
N LYS A 65 -14.25 -17.67 -16.10
CA LYS A 65 -12.99 -17.68 -15.34
C LYS A 65 -12.42 -16.27 -15.15
N ILE A 66 -12.49 -15.44 -16.20
CA ILE A 66 -12.08 -14.02 -16.11
C ILE A 66 -12.97 -13.26 -15.12
N SER A 67 -14.29 -13.47 -15.15
CA SER A 67 -15.24 -12.75 -14.29
C SER A 67 -15.04 -13.09 -12.81
N ILE A 68 -14.79 -14.37 -12.48
CA ILE A 68 -14.42 -14.80 -11.12
C ILE A 68 -13.13 -14.11 -10.68
N SER A 69 -12.13 -14.08 -11.56
CA SER A 69 -10.83 -13.46 -11.25
C SER A 69 -10.91 -11.94 -11.07
N LEU A 70 -11.79 -11.27 -11.84
CA LEU A 70 -12.08 -9.85 -11.64
C LEU A 70 -12.79 -9.60 -10.31
N THR A 71 -13.71 -10.48 -9.91
CA THR A 71 -14.37 -10.40 -8.60
C THR A 71 -13.36 -10.53 -7.46
N GLU A 72 -12.43 -11.49 -7.57
CA GLU A 72 -11.32 -11.65 -6.63
C GLU A 72 -10.42 -10.42 -6.57
N LEU A 73 -10.10 -9.83 -7.73
CA LEU A 73 -9.30 -8.61 -7.84
C LEU A 73 -10.00 -7.41 -7.16
N ASP A 74 -11.29 -7.24 -7.40
CA ASP A 74 -12.10 -6.17 -6.82
C ASP A 74 -12.23 -6.34 -5.31
N ALA A 75 -12.35 -7.57 -4.81
CA ALA A 75 -12.34 -7.86 -3.37
C ALA A 75 -11.01 -7.45 -2.72
N VAL A 76 -9.87 -7.77 -3.37
CA VAL A 76 -8.55 -7.35 -2.90
C VAL A 76 -8.40 -5.83 -2.94
N ALA A 77 -8.89 -5.16 -3.99
CA ALA A 77 -8.87 -3.69 -4.07
C ALA A 77 -9.68 -3.03 -2.95
N ALA A 78 -10.87 -3.58 -2.66
CA ALA A 78 -11.75 -3.11 -1.59
C ALA A 78 -11.12 -3.34 -0.21
N GLU A 79 -10.45 -4.47 0.01
CA GLU A 79 -9.75 -4.75 1.26
C GLU A 79 -8.64 -3.71 1.52
N TYR A 80 -7.85 -3.36 0.49
CA TYR A 80 -6.86 -2.29 0.60
C TYR A 80 -7.47 -0.92 0.91
N ASP A 81 -8.59 -0.57 0.26
CA ASP A 81 -9.28 0.71 0.46
C ASP A 81 -9.86 0.83 1.87
N CYS A 82 -10.58 -0.20 2.34
CA CYS A 82 -11.17 -0.24 3.67
C CYS A 82 -10.11 -0.21 4.78
N GLU A 83 -9.04 -1.01 4.66
CA GLU A 83 -7.95 -0.97 5.64
C GLU A 83 -7.17 0.35 5.56
N GLY A 84 -6.99 0.91 4.36
CA GLY A 84 -6.35 2.21 4.16
C GLY A 84 -7.10 3.32 4.90
N GLU A 85 -8.42 3.39 4.71
CA GLU A 85 -9.30 4.36 5.36
C GLU A 85 -9.35 4.15 6.89
N ARG A 86 -9.49 2.90 7.35
CA ARG A 86 -9.47 2.56 8.79
C ARG A 86 -8.17 3.03 9.46
N VAL A 87 -7.02 2.78 8.83
CA VAL A 87 -5.72 3.18 9.34
C VAL A 87 -5.55 4.71 9.29
N ALA A 88 -5.99 5.37 8.23
CA ALA A 88 -5.92 6.83 8.10
C ALA A 88 -6.74 7.54 9.18
N GLN A 89 -7.96 7.07 9.46
CA GLN A 89 -8.77 7.59 10.56
C GLN A 89 -8.08 7.44 11.92
N MET A 90 -7.42 6.30 12.16
CA MET A 90 -6.63 6.11 13.39
C MET A 90 -5.44 7.07 13.43
N GLY A 91 -4.73 7.28 12.32
CA GLY A 91 -3.63 8.26 12.24
C GLY A 91 -4.10 9.67 12.61
N ASN A 92 -5.21 10.12 12.01
CA ASN A 92 -5.82 11.41 12.30
C ASN A 92 -6.28 11.54 13.76
N PHE A 93 -6.78 10.46 14.36
CA PHE A 93 -7.13 10.43 15.79
C PHE A 93 -5.90 10.65 16.68
N VAL A 94 -4.78 9.97 16.37
CA VAL A 94 -3.53 10.15 17.12
C VAL A 94 -2.98 11.57 16.95
N ASP A 95 -3.05 12.12 15.74
CA ASP A 95 -2.65 13.51 15.47
C ASP A 95 -3.47 14.51 16.27
N ASN A 96 -4.79 14.35 16.33
CA ASN A 96 -5.66 15.22 17.12
C ASN A 96 -5.32 15.16 18.62
N ILE A 97 -5.02 13.97 19.13
CA ILE A 97 -4.54 13.80 20.50
C ILE A 97 -3.20 14.51 20.73
N ASN A 98 -2.26 14.40 19.79
CA ASN A 98 -0.96 15.06 19.87
C ASN A 98 -1.10 16.61 19.79
N ALA A 99 -1.93 17.12 18.88
CA ALA A 99 -2.16 18.54 18.66
C ALA A 99 -2.86 19.25 19.85
N SER A 100 -3.78 18.58 20.54
CA SER A 100 -4.49 19.12 21.71
C SER A 100 -3.56 19.52 22.87
N LYS A 101 -2.35 18.95 22.94
CA LYS A 101 -1.31 19.32 23.92
C LYS A 101 -0.46 20.50 23.41
N SER A 102 -0.13 20.54 22.12
CA SER A 102 0.64 21.63 21.51
C SER A 102 -0.05 22.99 21.61
N ASN A 103 -1.38 23.06 21.46
CA ASN A 103 -2.13 24.32 21.56
C ASN A 103 -2.14 24.94 22.97
N LYS A 104 -2.17 24.13 24.04
CA LYS A 104 -2.06 24.65 25.41
C LYS A 104 -0.64 25.15 25.69
N LEU A 105 0.38 24.50 25.14
CA LEU A 105 1.78 24.80 25.44
C LEU A 105 2.33 26.04 24.71
N ILE A 106 1.91 26.29 23.47
CA ILE A 106 2.26 27.54 22.75
C ILE A 106 1.65 28.75 23.48
N LEU A 107 0.42 28.62 23.98
CA LEU A 107 -0.24 29.68 24.75
C LEU A 107 0.48 29.95 26.09
N TYR A 108 0.95 28.91 26.79
CA TYR A 108 1.73 29.08 28.03
C TYR A 108 3.15 29.61 27.80
N SER A 109 3.80 29.31 26.66
CA SER A 109 5.11 29.90 26.34
C SER A 109 5.04 31.40 26.01
N ILE A 110 3.93 31.85 25.42
CA ILE A 110 3.69 33.27 25.14
C ILE A 110 3.40 34.03 26.45
N VAL A 111 2.68 33.42 27.39
CA VAL A 111 2.38 34.03 28.70
C VAL A 111 3.60 34.00 29.64
N ALA A 112 4.41 32.94 29.62
CA ALA A 112 5.64 32.85 30.42
C ALA A 112 6.76 33.77 29.88
N GLY A 113 6.81 34.01 28.57
CA GLY A 113 7.73 34.98 27.96
C GLY A 113 7.38 36.44 28.27
N ALA A 114 6.10 36.75 28.52
CA ALA A 114 5.63 38.11 28.80
C ALA A 114 5.74 38.53 30.28
N ALA A 115 6.15 37.64 31.20
CA ALA A 115 6.28 37.94 32.62
C ALA A 115 7.71 38.38 33.05
N THR A 116 8.66 38.51 32.11
CA THR A 116 10.06 38.89 32.42
C THR A 116 10.41 40.33 32.06
N SER A 117 9.48 41.16 31.57
CA SER A 117 9.78 42.50 31.06
C SER A 117 9.17 43.67 31.84
N ILE A 118 8.88 43.52 33.13
CA ILE A 118 8.49 44.67 33.99
C ILE A 118 9.27 44.66 35.29
N ALA A 119 10.55 45.03 35.24
CA ALA A 119 11.31 45.53 36.39
C ALA A 119 12.54 46.32 35.88
N GLY A 120 12.28 47.41 35.15
CA GLY A 120 13.34 48.24 34.58
C GLY A 120 12.87 49.68 34.45
N GLY A 121 12.73 50.36 35.59
CA GLY A 121 12.57 51.82 35.62
C GLY A 121 11.24 52.29 36.20
N ILE A 122 11.22 52.52 37.51
CA ILE A 122 10.85 53.79 38.15
C ILE A 122 11.51 53.78 39.53
N VAL A 123 12.17 54.89 39.84
CA VAL A 123 13.16 55.06 40.91
C VAL A 123 12.55 55.86 42.07
N LYS A 124 13.10 55.63 43.28
CA LYS A 124 13.11 56.43 44.53
C LYS A 124 11.94 56.27 45.52
N ASN A 125 12.20 55.60 46.66
CA ASN A 125 12.55 56.31 47.91
C ASN A 125 13.14 55.35 48.96
N ASP A 126 14.03 55.87 49.80
CA ASP A 126 14.76 55.14 50.86
C ASP A 126 13.83 54.51 51.91
N MET A 127 13.70 53.19 51.91
CA MET A 127 13.53 52.35 53.11
C MET A 127 13.50 50.88 52.66
N TRP A 128 14.26 50.04 53.37
CA TRP A 128 14.50 48.61 53.13
C TRP A 128 15.79 48.30 52.36
N SER A 129 16.90 48.74 52.95
CA SER A 129 18.16 48.01 52.92
C SER A 129 17.95 46.65 53.61
N ASP A 130 17.78 45.60 52.82
CA ASP A 130 18.07 44.18 53.09
C ASP A 130 17.08 43.35 52.29
N ILE A 131 17.55 42.80 51.16
CA ILE A 131 17.08 41.63 50.38
C ILE A 131 17.59 41.86 48.95
N ILE A 132 18.91 41.77 48.77
CA ILE A 132 19.49 41.40 47.46
C ILE A 132 20.60 40.40 47.76
N GLY A 133 20.19 39.15 47.89
CA GLY A 133 21.07 38.01 48.04
C GLY A 133 20.41 36.80 47.42
N ILE A 134 20.75 36.50 46.17
CA ILE A 134 20.73 35.16 45.58
C ILE A 134 19.36 34.46 45.63
N GLY A 135 18.51 34.73 44.64
CA GLY A 135 17.21 34.05 44.56
C GLY A 135 16.52 34.14 43.20
N GLY A 136 17.26 34.07 42.10
CA GLY A 136 16.68 34.35 40.77
C GLY A 136 17.27 33.56 39.62
N GLY A 137 17.50 32.24 39.77
CA GLY A 137 18.16 31.50 38.69
C GLY A 137 18.07 29.98 38.72
N VAL A 138 16.93 29.36 39.03
CA VAL A 138 16.78 27.88 38.88
C VAL A 138 15.47 27.39 38.24
N LEU A 139 14.42 28.20 38.05
CA LEU A 139 13.14 27.68 37.56
C LEU A 139 12.86 27.87 36.06
N GLY A 140 13.89 27.72 35.22
CA GLY A 140 13.75 27.83 33.76
C GLY A 140 14.10 26.56 32.96
N ALA A 141 14.90 25.64 33.51
CA ALA A 141 15.46 24.54 32.72
C ALA A 141 14.71 23.19 32.86
N GLY A 142 13.79 23.05 33.83
CA GLY A 142 13.13 21.77 34.13
C GLY A 142 11.83 21.49 33.37
N PHE A 143 11.06 22.52 33.00
CA PHE A 143 9.74 22.33 32.37
C PHE A 143 9.79 22.13 30.84
N GLY A 144 10.93 22.45 30.21
CA GLY A 144 11.15 22.21 28.78
C GLY A 144 11.36 20.73 28.43
N LEU A 145 11.89 19.92 29.35
CA LEU A 145 12.31 18.54 29.09
C LEU A 145 11.23 17.49 29.38
N ALA A 146 10.34 17.72 30.37
CA ALA A 146 9.24 16.79 30.66
C ALA A 146 8.10 16.81 29.62
N THR A 147 8.11 17.80 28.73
CA THR A 147 7.08 18.03 27.71
C THR A 147 7.49 17.52 26.33
N PHE A 148 8.78 17.22 26.15
CA PHE A 148 9.35 16.74 24.90
C PHE A 148 9.28 15.21 24.88
N ASN A 149 8.14 14.66 24.46
CA ASN A 149 8.18 13.34 23.82
C ASN A 149 8.31 13.59 22.31
N PRO A 150 9.54 13.66 21.76
CA PRO A 150 9.77 14.05 20.37
C PRO A 150 9.08 13.12 19.36
N LYS A 151 8.66 11.92 19.80
CA LYS A 151 8.02 10.91 18.95
C LYS A 151 6.49 10.97 18.97
N GLY A 152 5.85 11.74 19.86
CA GLY A 152 4.38 11.76 19.98
C GLY A 152 3.78 10.56 20.74
N ARG A 153 2.45 10.51 20.90
CA ARG A 153 1.77 9.39 21.58
C ARG A 153 1.70 8.15 20.70
N LYS A 154 1.81 6.99 21.36
CA LYS A 154 1.55 5.68 20.77
C LYS A 154 0.13 5.22 21.05
N VAL A 155 -0.47 4.51 20.10
CA VAL A 155 -1.74 3.80 20.28
C VAL A 155 -1.59 2.34 19.91
N GLU A 156 -2.34 1.48 20.58
CA GLU A 156 -2.43 0.08 20.19
C GLU A 156 -3.32 -0.06 18.95
N PHE A 157 -2.80 -0.69 17.90
CA PHE A 157 -3.53 -0.97 16.67
C PHE A 157 -3.23 -2.40 16.21
N ILE A 158 -4.29 -3.19 16.01
CA ILE A 158 -4.23 -4.62 15.74
C ILE A 158 -4.80 -4.93 14.36
N HIS A 159 -4.10 -5.80 13.62
CA HIS A 159 -4.49 -6.30 12.30
C HIS A 159 -3.89 -7.69 12.06
N GLY A 160 -4.66 -8.75 12.37
CA GLY A 160 -4.17 -10.13 12.19
C GLY A 160 -3.98 -10.54 10.73
N ARG A 161 -4.76 -9.96 9.81
CA ARG A 161 -4.63 -10.15 8.37
C ARG A 161 -3.85 -8.98 7.78
N ASN A 162 -2.58 -9.20 7.45
CA ASN A 162 -1.68 -8.13 7.01
C ASN A 162 -1.21 -8.35 5.56
N LEU A 163 -1.95 -7.77 4.61
CA LEU A 163 -1.62 -7.82 3.18
C LEU A 163 -0.23 -7.22 2.87
N LEU A 164 0.21 -6.20 3.63
CA LEU A 164 1.50 -5.55 3.40
C LEU A 164 2.69 -6.43 3.78
N ARG A 165 2.51 -7.36 4.73
CA ARG A 165 3.57 -8.30 5.16
C ARG A 165 3.99 -9.19 4.01
N ASP A 166 3.03 -9.81 3.34
CA ASP A 166 3.29 -10.71 2.21
C ASP A 166 4.00 -9.96 1.06
N VAL A 167 3.61 -8.70 0.83
CA VAL A 167 4.29 -7.81 -0.15
C VAL A 167 5.73 -7.52 0.27
N TRP A 168 5.97 -7.17 1.55
CA TRP A 168 7.29 -6.87 2.07
C TRP A 168 8.25 -8.06 2.00
N HIS A 169 7.77 -9.25 2.38
CA HIS A 169 8.55 -10.48 2.31
C HIS A 169 8.62 -11.08 0.91
N GLU A 170 7.92 -10.49 -0.06
CA GLU A 170 7.80 -10.97 -1.43
C GLU A 170 7.37 -12.44 -1.51
N LYS A 171 6.56 -12.86 -0.54
CA LYS A 171 6.19 -14.25 -0.33
C LYS A 171 4.76 -14.30 0.17
N LEU A 172 3.98 -15.22 -0.41
CA LEU A 172 2.65 -15.54 0.07
C LEU A 172 2.80 -16.40 1.33
N GLU A 173 2.89 -15.75 2.49
CA GLU A 173 3.05 -16.43 3.79
C GLU A 173 1.71 -16.85 4.39
N SER A 174 0.60 -16.29 3.89
CA SER A 174 -0.75 -16.51 4.41
C SER A 174 -1.77 -16.54 3.26
N PRO A 175 -3.02 -17.02 3.48
CA PRO A 175 -4.07 -17.01 2.46
C PRO A 175 -4.62 -15.59 2.20
N ASN A 176 -3.73 -14.60 2.20
CA ASN A 176 -4.04 -13.18 2.02
C ASN A 176 -4.43 -12.87 0.58
N PHE A 177 -3.88 -13.59 -0.39
CA PHE A 177 -4.16 -13.36 -1.80
C PHE A 177 -4.69 -14.60 -2.49
N PRO A 178 -5.69 -14.45 -3.37
CA PRO A 178 -6.01 -15.46 -4.36
C PRO A 178 -4.77 -15.74 -5.24
N PRO A 179 -4.50 -17.00 -5.61
CA PRO A 179 -3.27 -17.37 -6.33
C PRO A 179 -3.06 -16.62 -7.64
N PHE A 180 -4.14 -16.38 -8.41
CA PHE A 180 -4.08 -15.64 -9.66
C PHE A 180 -3.63 -14.19 -9.42
N ILE A 181 -4.20 -13.52 -8.42
CA ILE A 181 -3.87 -12.15 -8.08
C ILE A 181 -2.42 -12.03 -7.59
N TRP A 182 -1.96 -12.96 -6.75
CA TRP A 182 -0.56 -13.01 -6.31
C TRP A 182 0.41 -13.21 -7.48
N TYR A 183 0.06 -14.07 -8.45
CA TYR A 183 0.83 -14.23 -9.67
C TYR A 183 0.93 -12.91 -10.46
N MET A 184 -0.17 -12.18 -10.63
CA MET A 184 -0.16 -10.88 -11.33
C MET A 184 0.74 -9.85 -10.64
N PHE A 185 0.85 -9.90 -9.31
CA PHE A 185 1.72 -9.02 -8.53
C PHE A 185 3.21 -9.36 -8.61
N THR A 186 3.53 -10.65 -8.79
CA THR A 186 4.90 -11.19 -8.65
C THR A 186 5.59 -11.47 -9.97
N GLU A 187 4.84 -11.68 -11.05
CA GLU A 187 5.40 -11.86 -12.38
C GLU A 187 5.87 -10.52 -12.97
N LYS A 188 7.14 -10.49 -13.40
CA LYS A 188 7.81 -9.28 -13.87
C LYS A 188 7.20 -8.73 -15.15
N LYS A 189 6.68 -9.60 -16.02
CA LYS A 189 6.06 -9.21 -17.31
C LYS A 189 4.81 -8.35 -17.13
N PHE A 190 4.21 -8.28 -15.95
CA PHE A 190 3.10 -7.36 -15.65
C PHE A 190 3.53 -5.97 -15.18
N SER A 191 4.84 -5.73 -15.00
CA SER A 191 5.35 -4.40 -14.73
C SER A 191 5.76 -3.68 -16.03
N ASN A 192 5.71 -2.35 -16.00
CA ASN A 192 5.98 -1.52 -17.19
C ASN A 192 7.36 -1.74 -17.82
N ARG A 193 8.38 -2.16 -17.04
CA ARG A 193 9.75 -2.34 -17.52
C ARG A 193 10.18 -3.81 -17.60
N GLY A 194 9.44 -4.75 -17.03
CA GLY A 194 9.80 -6.17 -17.04
C GLY A 194 11.03 -6.56 -16.20
N GLU A 195 11.72 -5.60 -15.57
CA GLU A 195 12.93 -5.86 -14.77
C GLU A 195 12.60 -6.38 -13.36
N LYS A 196 11.55 -5.82 -12.76
CA LYS A 196 11.07 -6.08 -11.39
C LYS A 196 9.57 -6.29 -11.41
N SER A 197 9.06 -7.11 -10.49
CA SER A 197 7.62 -7.31 -10.30
C SER A 197 6.94 -6.06 -9.72
N LEU A 198 5.60 -6.04 -9.70
CA LEU A 198 4.88 -4.93 -9.06
C LEU A 198 5.23 -4.82 -7.58
N ILE A 199 5.29 -5.94 -6.86
CA ILE A 199 5.64 -5.96 -5.43
C ILE A 199 7.08 -5.56 -5.15
N GLN A 200 8.02 -5.92 -6.04
CA GLN A 200 9.41 -5.48 -5.94
C GLN A 200 9.54 -3.96 -6.07
N ASN A 201 8.84 -3.39 -7.04
CA ASN A 201 8.80 -1.94 -7.21
C ASN A 201 8.14 -1.23 -6.02
N MET A 202 7.11 -1.83 -5.39
CA MET A 202 6.48 -1.29 -4.18
C MET A 202 7.43 -1.36 -2.99
N LYS A 203 8.06 -2.50 -2.74
CA LYS A 203 9.03 -2.69 -1.66
C LYS A 203 10.16 -1.67 -1.73
N GLU A 204 10.75 -1.47 -2.91
CA GLU A 204 11.82 -0.50 -3.11
C GLU A 204 11.35 0.94 -2.90
N ARG A 205 10.14 1.26 -3.35
CA ARG A 205 9.52 2.55 -3.09
C ARG A 205 9.33 2.76 -1.60
N TRP A 206 8.80 1.77 -0.88
CA TRP A 206 8.57 1.86 0.56
C TRP A 206 9.86 2.02 1.35
N LEU A 207 10.86 1.20 1.03
CA LEU A 207 12.19 1.31 1.62
C LEU A 207 12.73 2.73 1.42
N LYS A 208 12.67 3.28 0.21
CA LYS A 208 13.20 4.60 -0.10
C LYS A 208 12.45 5.75 0.57
N TYR A 209 11.12 5.76 0.52
CA TYR A 209 10.32 6.93 0.88
C TYR A 209 9.71 6.86 2.27
N GLN A 210 9.37 5.67 2.77
CA GLN A 210 8.78 5.50 4.11
C GLN A 210 9.84 5.14 5.16
N PHE A 211 10.94 4.51 4.75
CA PHE A 211 12.03 4.10 5.65
C PHE A 211 13.38 4.76 5.35
N ALA A 212 13.41 5.79 4.48
CA ALA A 212 14.63 6.54 4.14
C ALA A 212 15.84 5.68 3.69
N GLY A 213 15.57 4.50 3.10
CA GLY A 213 16.60 3.55 2.68
C GLY A 213 17.08 2.58 3.77
N ASP A 214 16.55 2.67 4.99
CA ASP A 214 16.95 1.82 6.12
C ASP A 214 16.15 0.51 6.14
N THR A 215 16.80 -0.57 5.69
CA THR A 215 16.22 -1.91 5.67
C THR A 215 16.01 -2.47 7.07
N GLU A 216 16.90 -2.17 8.03
CA GLU A 216 16.80 -2.69 9.39
C GLU A 216 15.59 -2.09 10.12
N SER A 217 15.35 -0.78 9.93
CA SER A 217 14.15 -0.10 10.42
C SER A 217 12.87 -0.66 9.78
N ALA A 218 12.90 -0.91 8.47
CA ALA A 218 11.77 -1.49 7.75
C ALA A 218 11.43 -2.91 8.23
N ASP A 219 12.43 -3.79 8.38
CA ASP A 219 12.23 -5.17 8.83
C ASP A 219 11.70 -5.27 10.27
N LYS A 220 12.02 -4.28 11.12
CA LYS A 220 11.52 -4.19 12.50
C LYS A 220 10.20 -3.41 12.62
N SER A 221 9.67 -2.91 11.50
CA SER A 221 8.49 -2.06 11.52
C SER A 221 7.24 -2.82 11.95
N VAL A 222 6.47 -2.21 12.86
CA VAL A 222 5.17 -2.74 13.29
C VAL A 222 4.20 -2.85 12.10
N ILE A 223 4.40 -2.08 11.02
CA ILE A 223 3.59 -2.09 9.78
C ILE A 223 3.49 -3.50 9.18
N PHE A 224 4.54 -4.32 9.28
CA PHE A 224 4.59 -5.68 8.70
C PHE A 224 4.32 -6.79 9.73
N SER A 225 3.97 -6.45 10.97
CA SER A 225 3.61 -7.40 12.05
C SER A 225 2.09 -7.68 12.11
N ASP A 226 1.59 -8.36 13.14
CA ASP A 226 0.14 -8.53 13.39
C ASP A 226 -0.50 -7.33 14.12
N GLY A 227 0.29 -6.28 14.38
CA GLY A 227 -0.12 -5.11 15.14
C GLY A 227 0.80 -4.82 16.32
N GLY A 228 0.47 -3.76 17.06
CA GLY A 228 1.27 -3.33 18.20
C GLY A 228 1.08 -1.85 18.50
N GLN A 229 2.14 -1.22 19.00
CA GLN A 229 2.12 0.19 19.37
C GLN A 229 2.57 1.06 18.20
N TYR A 230 1.64 1.85 17.68
CA TYR A 230 1.83 2.72 16.51
C TYR A 230 1.97 4.18 16.92
N LEU A 231 2.90 4.89 16.28
CA LEU A 231 2.87 6.35 16.18
C LEU A 231 1.95 6.80 15.05
N ALA A 232 1.61 8.10 15.03
CA ALA A 232 0.82 8.68 13.93
C ALA A 232 1.52 8.48 12.57
N GLU A 233 2.84 8.66 12.52
CA GLU A 233 3.63 8.46 11.31
C GLU A 233 3.56 7.01 10.79
N ASP A 234 3.57 6.02 11.69
CA ASP A 234 3.47 4.60 11.31
C ASP A 234 2.12 4.31 10.64
N LEU A 235 1.04 4.91 11.17
CA LEU A 235 -0.32 4.78 10.63
C LEU A 235 -0.43 5.45 9.27
N HIS A 236 0.07 6.69 9.12
CA HIS A 236 0.06 7.39 7.84
C HIS A 236 0.91 6.68 6.78
N ASN A 237 2.06 6.14 7.17
CA ASN A 237 2.89 5.31 6.30
C ASN A 237 2.15 4.06 5.86
N ARG A 238 1.51 3.33 6.79
CA ARG A 238 0.71 2.14 6.45
C ARG A 238 -0.46 2.48 5.52
N ALA A 239 -1.22 3.55 5.80
CA ALA A 239 -2.32 4.00 4.92
C ALA A 239 -1.80 4.34 3.51
N THR A 240 -0.66 5.03 3.42
CA THR A 240 -0.01 5.34 2.15
C THR A 240 0.37 4.07 1.38
N MET A 241 0.95 3.06 2.05
CA MET A 241 1.30 1.79 1.43
C MET A 241 0.07 1.03 0.92
N LEU A 242 -1.02 1.00 1.69
CA LEU A 242 -2.30 0.38 1.29
C LEU A 242 -2.90 1.07 0.06
N ASN A 243 -2.90 2.41 0.02
CA ASN A 243 -3.36 3.18 -1.15
C ASN A 243 -2.52 2.90 -2.40
N GLN A 244 -1.19 2.75 -2.23
CA GLN A 244 -0.32 2.38 -3.36
C GLN A 244 -0.61 0.98 -3.89
N MET A 245 -0.90 0.01 -3.00
CA MET A 245 -1.31 -1.32 -3.42
C MET A 245 -2.66 -1.31 -4.14
N GLN A 246 -3.63 -0.52 -3.65
CA GLN A 246 -4.90 -0.30 -4.36
C GLN A 246 -4.68 0.24 -5.78
N SER A 247 -3.77 1.20 -5.96
CA SER A 247 -3.37 1.69 -7.29
C SER A 247 -2.75 0.59 -8.16
N ALA A 248 -1.89 -0.27 -7.60
CA ALA A 248 -1.30 -1.39 -8.32
C ALA A 248 -2.36 -2.43 -8.76
N THR A 249 -3.37 -2.69 -7.93
CA THR A 249 -4.51 -3.55 -8.27
C THR A 249 -5.28 -3.00 -9.49
N ARG A 250 -5.43 -1.67 -9.61
CA ARG A 250 -6.06 -1.05 -10.79
C ARG A 250 -5.26 -1.29 -12.07
N THR A 251 -3.93 -1.32 -12.00
CA THR A 251 -3.07 -1.67 -13.16
C THR A 251 -3.29 -3.13 -13.60
N ILE A 252 -3.48 -4.05 -12.66
CA ILE A 252 -3.83 -5.45 -12.99
C ILE A 252 -5.19 -5.51 -13.72
N ASN A 253 -6.17 -4.72 -13.30
CA ASN A 253 -7.47 -4.63 -13.95
C ASN A 253 -7.35 -4.16 -15.42
N GLN A 254 -6.46 -3.19 -15.69
CA GLN A 254 -6.17 -2.75 -17.07
C GLN A 254 -5.61 -3.89 -17.93
N ASN A 255 -4.70 -4.71 -17.41
CA ASN A 255 -4.17 -5.88 -18.13
C ASN A 255 -5.28 -6.89 -18.50
N ILE A 256 -6.20 -7.15 -17.59
CA ILE A 256 -7.35 -8.03 -17.86
C ILE A 256 -8.30 -7.41 -18.90
N SER A 257 -8.50 -6.09 -18.83
CA SER A 257 -9.29 -5.36 -19.82
C SER A 257 -8.70 -5.47 -21.24
N TYR A 258 -7.38 -5.41 -21.37
CA TYR A 258 -6.71 -5.64 -22.66
C TYR A 258 -6.92 -7.06 -23.18
N LEU A 259 -6.84 -8.08 -22.31
CA LEU A 259 -7.15 -9.46 -22.69
C LEU A 259 -8.58 -9.58 -23.23
N LEU A 260 -9.57 -8.98 -22.57
CA LEU A 260 -10.96 -9.02 -23.02
C LEU A 260 -11.13 -8.40 -24.43
N LEU A 261 -10.44 -7.29 -24.70
CA LEU A 261 -10.45 -6.66 -26.03
C LEU A 261 -9.79 -7.55 -27.10
N GLU A 262 -8.71 -8.25 -26.76
CA GLU A 262 -8.05 -9.19 -27.68
C GLU A 262 -8.94 -10.42 -27.95
N LEU A 263 -9.62 -10.94 -26.92
CA LEU A 263 -10.58 -12.04 -27.06
C LEU A 263 -11.77 -11.65 -27.95
N ASP A 264 -12.28 -10.44 -27.84
CA ASP A 264 -13.37 -9.98 -28.71
C ASP A 264 -12.92 -9.84 -30.17
N LYS A 265 -11.71 -9.32 -30.42
CA LYS A 265 -11.12 -9.25 -31.77
C LYS A 265 -10.86 -10.61 -32.37
N LEU A 266 -10.55 -11.62 -31.56
CA LEU A 266 -10.33 -12.97 -32.05
C LEU A 266 -11.59 -13.55 -32.71
N ILE A 267 -12.77 -13.09 -32.33
CA ILE A 267 -14.05 -13.72 -32.69
C ILE A 267 -14.75 -12.97 -33.86
N ILE A 268 -14.37 -11.73 -34.13
CA ILE A 268 -14.74 -10.97 -35.35
C ILE A 268 -13.91 -11.47 -36.53
#